data_AF-A0A1H9Y4K4-F1
#
_entry.id   AF-A0A1H9Y4K4-F1
#
_cell.length_a   1.000
_cell.length_b   1.000
_cell.length_c   1.000
_cell.angle_alpha   90.00
_cell.angle_beta   90.00
_cell.angle_gamma   90.00
#
_symmetry.space_group_name_H-M   'P 1'
#
loop_
_entity.id
_entity.type
_entity.pdbx_description
1 polymer ?
#
loop_
_entity_poly.entity_id
_entity_poly.type
_entity_poly.pdbx_seq_one_letter_code
_entity_poly.pdbx_strand_id
1 'polypeptide(L)' 'MKESRNWFPMPKKDAIFFIAIVLYVLLFFLPWTYEIKLLDISLVAWGGSLLFFLTPITGILVALSERQDKRK' A
#
# COMPACT_ATOMS: atom_id res chain seq x y z
N MET A 1 21.36 17.26 24.37
CA MET A 1 20.47 16.13 24.03
C MET A 1 19.85 16.40 22.68
N LYS A 2 20.18 15.63 21.64
CA LYS A 2 19.48 15.70 20.35
C LYS A 2 18.20 14.88 20.51
N GLU A 3 17.08 15.54 20.80
CA GLU A 3 15.76 14.90 20.71
C GLU A 3 15.49 14.56 19.24
N SER A 4 15.70 13.31 18.86
CA SER A 4 15.15 12.79 17.61
C SER A 4 13.63 12.74 17.75
N ARG A 5 12.93 13.71 17.15
CA ARG A 5 11.46 13.83 17.08
C ARG A 5 10.73 12.70 16.32
N ASN A 6 11.32 11.51 16.21
CA ASN A 6 10.69 10.36 15.55
C ASN A 6 10.08 9.43 16.60
N TRP A 7 8.78 9.58 16.82
CA TRP A 7 8.01 8.74 17.74
C TRP A 7 7.90 7.28 17.26
N PHE A 8 8.07 7.01 15.96
CA PHE A 8 8.11 5.67 15.39
C PHE A 8 9.20 5.56 14.31
N PRO A 9 10.30 4.82 14.56
CA PRO A 9 11.30 4.56 13.53
C PRO A 9 10.75 3.53 12.54
N MET A 10 10.11 4.01 11.47
CA MET A 10 9.57 3.15 10.42
C MET A 10 10.70 2.65 9.50
N PRO A 11 10.80 1.33 9.24
CA PRO A 11 11.67 0.80 8.20
C PRO A 11 11.36 1.44 6.84
N LYS A 12 12.39 1.76 6.05
CA LYS A 12 12.22 2.44 4.75
C LYS A 12 11.27 1.69 3.80
N LYS A 13 11.27 0.35 3.85
CA LYS A 13 10.40 -0.50 3.02
C LYS A 13 8.92 -0.28 3.35
N ASP A 14 8.59 -0.20 4.63
CA ASP A 14 7.22 -0.02 5.11
C ASP A 14 6.71 1.39 4.79
N ALA A 15 7.58 2.40 4.91
CA ALA A 15 7.26 3.78 4.53
C ALA A 15 6.95 3.90 3.04
N ILE A 16 7.75 3.27 2.17
CA ILE A 16 7.50 3.26 0.72
C ILE A 16 6.19 2.54 0.41
N PHE A 17 5.92 1.41 1.05
CA PHE A 17 4.68 0.66 0.86
C PHE A 17 3.45 1.48 1.27
N PHE A 18 3.51 2.15 2.42
CA PHE A 18 2.45 3.03 2.88
C PHE A 18 2.19 4.18 1.89
N ILE A 19 3.24 4.87 1.45
CA ILE A 19 3.14 5.95 0.45
C ILE A 19 2.52 5.42 -0.85
N ALA A 20 2.91 4.23 -1.30
CA ALA A 20 2.36 3.62 -2.51
C ALA A 20 0.86 3.35 -2.38
N ILE A 21 0.39 2.85 -1.23
CA ILE A 21 -1.06 2.67 -0.98
C ILE A 21 -1.79 4.01 -0.99
N VAL A 22 -1.25 5.03 -0.33
CA VAL A 22 -1.88 6.35 -0.28
C VAL A 22 -2.00 6.94 -1.69
N LEU A 23 -0.91 6.93 -2.47
CA LEU A 23 -0.92 7.40 -3.86
C LEU A 23 -1.90 6.61 -4.72
N TYR A 24 -1.97 5.29 -4.52
CA TYR A 24 -2.91 4.43 -5.21
C TYR A 24 -4.37 4.82 -4.94
N VAL A 25 -4.75 4.99 -3.67
CA VAL A 25 -6.11 5.40 -3.31
C VAL A 25 -6.44 6.77 -3.87
N LEU A 26 -5.52 7.74 -3.75
CA LEU A 26 -5.72 9.08 -4.30
C LEU A 26 -5.93 9.05 -5.82
N LEU A 27 -5.17 8.24 -6.54
CA LEU A 27 -5.32 8.05 -7.98
C LEU A 27 -6.73 7.56 -8.32
N PHE A 28 -7.25 6.54 -7.63
CA PHE A 28 -8.59 6.02 -7.92
C PHE A 28 -9.73 6.94 -7.43
N PHE A 29 -9.50 7.76 -6.41
CA PHE A 29 -10.48 8.73 -5.87
C PHE A 29 -10.46 10.10 -6.54
N LEU A 30 -9.49 10.39 -7.40
CA LEU A 30 -9.49 11.60 -8.19
C LEU A 30 -10.80 11.72 -8.99
N PRO A 31 -11.41 12.91 -9.08
CA PRO A 31 -12.60 13.13 -9.90
C PRO A 31 -12.21 13.07 -11.37
N TRP A 32 -12.06 11.86 -11.90
CA TRP A 32 -11.83 11.61 -13.31
C TRP A 32 -12.99 12.20 -14.11
N THR A 33 -12.66 12.92 -15.19
CA THR A 33 -13.64 13.62 -16.03
C THR A 33 -14.59 12.66 -16.76
N TYR A 34 -14.30 11.36 -16.76
CA TYR A 34 -15.08 10.31 -17.39
C TYR A 34 -15.21 9.11 -16.45
N GLU A 35 -16.39 8.49 -16.43
CA GLU A 35 -16.60 7.23 -15.73
C GLU A 35 -15.85 6.11 -16.46
N ILE A 36 -14.68 5.73 -15.95
CA ILE A 36 -13.95 4.57 -16.45
C ILE A 36 -14.64 3.32 -15.93
N LYS A 37 -15.19 2.52 -16.84
CA LYS A 37 -15.78 1.22 -16.55
C LYS A 37 -15.03 0.13 -17.31
N LEU A 38 -14.78 -0.98 -16.63
CA LEU A 38 -14.22 -2.18 -17.22
C LEU A 38 -15.19 -3.33 -16.93
N LEU A 39 -15.73 -3.97 -17.97
CA LEU A 39 -16.83 -4.94 -17.86
C LEU A 39 -18.05 -4.40 -17.10
N ASP A 40 -18.48 -3.17 -17.42
CA ASP A 40 -19.57 -2.45 -16.73
C ASP A 40 -19.40 -2.23 -15.22
N ILE A 41 -18.24 -2.57 -14.66
CA ILE A 41 -17.88 -2.33 -13.27
C ILE A 41 -16.99 -1.08 -13.19
N SER A 42 -17.25 -0.24 -12.19
CA SER A 42 -16.47 0.99 -12.01
C SER A 42 -14.99 0.69 -11.77
N LEU A 43 -14.12 1.54 -12.33
CA LEU A 43 -12.68 1.43 -12.09
C LEU A 43 -12.34 1.51 -10.59
N VAL A 44 -13.13 2.27 -9.81
CA VAL A 44 -13.02 2.33 -8.35
C VAL A 44 -13.26 0.97 -7.69
N ALA A 45 -14.29 0.22 -8.13
CA ALA A 45 -14.55 -1.12 -7.62
C ALA A 45 -13.43 -2.11 -7.97
N TRP A 46 -12.88 -2.02 -9.20
CA TRP A 46 -11.70 -2.78 -9.58
C TRP A 46 -10.47 -2.43 -8.74
N GLY A 47 -10.27 -1.15 -8.45
CA GLY A 47 -9.16 -0.70 -7.62
C GLY A 47 -9.28 -1.17 -6.17
N GLY A 48 -10.49 -1.13 -5.61
CA GLY A 48 -10.79 -1.69 -4.29
C GLY A 48 -10.54 -3.20 -4.24
N SER A 49 -11.00 -3.94 -5.26
CA SER A 49 -10.76 -5.38 -5.38
C SER A 49 -9.26 -5.71 -5.45
N LEU A 50 -8.48 -4.95 -6.22
CA LEU A 50 -7.03 -5.14 -6.31
C LEU A 50 -6.34 -4.98 -4.95
N LEU A 51 -6.73 -3.97 -4.16
CA LEU A 51 -6.21 -3.77 -2.80
C LEU A 51 -6.53 -4.95 -1.88
N PHE A 52 -7.73 -5.52 -1.97
CA PHE A 52 -8.11 -6.71 -1.20
C PHE A 52 -7.14 -7.89 -1.40
N PHE A 53 -6.53 -8.01 -2.57
CA PHE A 53 -5.50 -9.02 -2.83
C PHE A 53 -4.09 -8.54 -2.50
N LEU A 54 -3.71 -7.33 -2.94
CA LEU A 54 -2.35 -6.83 -2.78
C LEU A 54 -1.95 -6.65 -1.33
N THR A 55 -2.84 -6.14 -0.47
CA THR A 55 -2.53 -5.85 0.94
C THR A 55 -2.18 -7.12 1.75
N PRO A 56 -3.00 -8.20 1.73
CA PRO A 56 -2.62 -9.42 2.45
C PRO A 56 -1.41 -10.12 1.83
N ILE A 57 -1.26 -10.14 0.50
CA ILE A 57 -0.09 -10.77 -0.16
C ILE A 57 1.20 -10.07 0.27
N THR A 58 1.21 -8.74 0.24
CA THR A 58 2.37 -7.96 0.67
C THR A 58 2.66 -8.14 2.15
N GLY A 59 1.63 -8.19 3.01
CA GLY A 59 1.79 -8.52 4.43
C GLY A 59 2.45 -9.88 4.67
N ILE A 60 2.04 -10.90 3.92
CA ILE A 60 2.66 -12.24 3.97
C ILE A 60 4.12 -12.18 3.52
N LEU A 61 4.41 -11.52 2.40
CA LEU A 61 5.77 -11.41 1.86
C LEU A 61 6.73 -10.68 2.82
N VAL A 62 6.26 -9.61 3.47
CA VAL A 62 7.02 -8.89 4.49
C VAL A 62 7.28 -9.80 5.69
N ALA A 63 6.24 -10.46 6.22
CA ALA A 63 6.38 -11.37 7.37
C ALA A 63 7.34 -12.54 7.09
N LEU A 64 7.34 -13.07 5.87
CA LEU A 64 8.27 -14.12 5.45
C LEU A 64 9.70 -13.59 5.32
N SER A 65 9.87 -12.38 4.78
CA SER A 65 11.19 -11.74 4.63
C SER A 65 11.84 -11.46 5.98
N GLU A 66 11.08 -10.97 6.95
CA GLU A 66 11.57 -10.72 8.31
C GLU A 66 12.01 -12.01 9.02
N ARG A 67 11.30 -13.13 8.79
CA ARG A 67 11.69 -14.43 9.34
C ARG A 67 12.99 -14.97 8.75
N GLN A 68 13.27 -14.69 7.48
CA GLN A 68 14.55 -15.08 6.86
C GLN A 68 15.72 -14.27 7.40
N ASP A 69 15.53 -12.96 7.63
CA ASP A 69 16.60 -12.09 8.12
C ASP A 69 17.02 -12.46 9.55
N LYS A 70 16.06 -12.83 10.42
CA LYS A 70 16.35 -13.29 11.80
C LYS A 70 17.03 -14.67 11.90
N ARG A 71 17.15 -15.42 10.80
CA ARG A 71 17.79 -16.75 10.77
C ARG A 71 19.24 -16.72 10.25
N LYS A 72 19.71 -15.57 9.76
CA LYS A 72 21.13 -15.34 9.44
C LYS A 72 21.83 -14.67 10.61
#